data_AF-A0A5C7XKZ4-F1
#
_entry.id   AF-A0A5C7XKZ4-F1
#
_cell.length_a   1.000
_cell.length_b   1.000
_cell.length_c   1.000
_cell.angle_alpha   90.00
_cell.angle_beta   90.00
_cell.angle_gamma   90.00
#
_symmetry.space_group_name_H-M   'P 1'
#
loop_
_entity.id
_entity.type
_entity.pdbx_description
1 polymer ?
#
loop_
_entity_poly.entity_id
_entity_poly.type
_entity_poly.pdbx_seq_one_letter_code
_entity_poly.pdbx_strand_id
1 'polypeptide(L)'
;MRSSILPWVQQTTDLLLKLPEIVRGFERKSPQALSEFLRWIDSAEALMSANRMAEAARLAGYKARILSPTYDDGVRSGARKRQEAAAIGLVYDAQSAVQSALEPAASKLRQARETARSLLQIIAQSGAVRYDPKVGFDTLIAQIWSLCVAHEQLKPHAAQLKTLLSSDDIKLVLAGEIDLADFDGSASYAAK
;
A
#
# COMPACT_ATOMS: atom_id res chain seq x y z
N MET A 1 6.63 12.54 -13.92
CA MET A 1 6.71 11.16 -13.39
C MET A 1 5.51 10.92 -12.51
N ARG A 2 4.69 9.89 -12.77
CA ARG A 2 3.70 9.43 -11.78
C ARG A 2 4.49 8.72 -10.68
N SER A 3 4.28 9.08 -9.41
CA SER A 3 4.85 8.35 -8.28
C SER A 3 4.32 6.91 -8.29
N SER A 4 5.19 5.94 -8.01
CA SER A 4 4.83 4.52 -7.95
C SER A 4 3.78 4.28 -6.87
N ILE A 5 2.75 3.50 -7.21
CA ILE A 5 1.67 3.16 -6.25
C ILE A 5 2.11 2.12 -5.21
N LEU A 6 3.15 1.32 -5.50
CA LEU A 6 3.57 0.22 -4.64
C LEU A 6 4.17 0.72 -3.31
N PRO A 7 5.18 1.62 -3.31
CA PRO A 7 5.72 2.18 -2.06
C PRO A 7 4.65 2.88 -1.24
N TRP A 8 3.73 3.60 -1.90
CA TRP A 8 2.61 4.27 -1.24
C TRP A 8 1.73 3.29 -0.48
N VAL A 9 1.23 2.24 -1.15
CA VAL A 9 0.36 1.24 -0.52
C VAL A 9 1.08 0.52 0.61
N GLN A 10 2.35 0.14 0.41
CA GLN A 10 3.15 -0.52 1.43
C GLN A 10 3.34 0.36 2.67
N GLN A 11 3.88 1.57 2.50
CA GLN A 11 4.18 2.48 3.61
C GLN A 11 2.93 2.85 4.41
N THR A 12 1.81 3.08 3.72
CA THR A 12 0.54 3.43 4.37
C THR A 12 -0.05 2.24 5.13
N THR A 13 0.10 1.03 4.58
CA THR A 13 -0.32 -0.22 5.25
C THR A 13 0.52 -0.44 6.51
N ASP A 14 1.84 -0.34 6.41
CA ASP A 14 2.76 -0.48 7.55
C ASP A 14 2.46 0.55 8.65
N LEU A 15 2.06 1.76 8.26
CA LEU A 15 1.64 2.80 9.20
C LEU A 15 0.35 2.42 9.95
N LEU A 16 -0.66 1.89 9.25
CA LEU A 16 -1.91 1.42 9.87
C LEU A 16 -1.67 0.25 10.83
N LEU A 17 -0.76 -0.66 10.48
CA LEU A 17 -0.42 -1.84 11.30
C LEU A 17 0.26 -1.49 12.63
N LYS A 18 0.76 -0.26 12.81
CA LYS A 18 1.31 0.22 14.09
C LYS A 18 0.23 0.64 15.09
N LEU A 19 -0.97 0.96 14.62
CA LEU A 19 -2.02 1.52 15.46
C LEU A 19 -2.50 0.58 16.59
N PRO A 20 -2.61 -0.75 16.39
CA PRO A 20 -2.97 -1.67 17.48
C PRO A 20 -2.06 -1.56 18.70
N GLU A 21 -0.74 -1.41 18.52
CA GLU A 21 0.18 -1.24 19.66
C GLU A 21 -0.03 0.10 20.38
N ILE A 22 -0.33 1.16 19.64
CA ILE A 22 -0.64 2.48 20.22
C ILE A 22 -1.92 2.40 21.06
N VAL A 23 -2.95 1.71 20.56
CA VAL A 23 -4.21 1.49 21.30
C VAL A 23 -3.97 0.68 22.59
N ARG A 24 -3.16 -0.39 22.52
CA ARG A 24 -2.73 -1.13 23.72
C ARG A 24 -1.95 -0.25 24.70
N GLY A 25 -1.17 0.71 24.19
CA GLY A 25 -0.51 1.74 25.00
C GLY A 25 -1.52 2.54 25.83
N PHE A 26 -2.60 3.01 25.20
CA PHE A 26 -3.68 3.72 25.91
C PHE A 26 -4.41 2.81 26.91
N GLU A 27 -4.73 1.57 26.52
CA GLU A 27 -5.36 0.57 27.39
C GLU A 27 -4.55 0.34 28.68
N ARG A 28 -3.23 0.17 28.53
CA ARG A 28 -2.29 -0.05 29.64
C ARG A 28 -1.92 1.22 30.40
N LYS A 29 -2.48 2.38 30.01
CA LYS A 29 -2.12 3.71 30.55
C LYS A 29 -0.62 3.98 30.49
N SER A 30 0.01 3.55 29.38
CA SER A 30 1.43 3.76 29.14
C SER A 30 1.75 5.27 29.11
N PRO A 31 2.78 5.75 29.83
CA PRO A 31 3.21 7.15 29.77
C PRO A 31 3.60 7.63 28.37
N GLN A 32 3.92 6.71 27.45
CA GLN A 32 4.35 7.02 26.10
C GLN A 32 3.20 7.04 25.08
N ALA A 33 2.01 6.50 25.41
CA ALA A 33 0.93 6.28 24.44
C ALA A 33 0.52 7.55 23.68
N LEU A 34 0.35 8.67 24.40
CA LEU A 34 0.02 9.96 23.78
C LEU A 34 1.11 10.42 22.80
N SER A 35 2.38 10.29 23.18
CA SER A 35 3.52 10.69 22.34
C SER A 35 3.71 9.78 21.13
N GLU A 36 3.38 8.49 21.26
CA GLU A 36 3.38 7.53 20.16
C GLU A 36 2.27 7.83 19.16
N PHE A 37 1.07 8.14 19.66
CA PHE A 37 -0.04 8.52 18.79
C PHE A 37 0.22 9.84 18.04
N LEU A 38 0.77 10.86 18.71
CA LEU A 38 1.15 12.11 18.04
C LEU A 38 2.22 11.88 16.96
N ARG A 39 3.25 11.06 17.24
CA ARG A 39 4.25 10.68 16.23
C ARG A 39 3.66 9.89 15.07
N TRP A 40 2.66 9.05 15.34
CA TRP A 40 1.93 8.34 14.30
C TRP A 40 1.13 9.31 13.42
N ILE A 41 0.44 10.29 14.01
CA ILE A 41 -0.26 11.35 13.26
C ILE A 41 0.74 12.13 12.40
N ASP A 42 1.90 12.52 12.95
CA ASP A 42 2.94 13.24 12.20
C ASP A 42 3.46 12.44 11.00
N SER A 43 3.67 11.13 11.20
CA SER A 43 4.11 10.23 10.14
C SER A 43 3.04 10.08 9.06
N ALA A 44 1.76 9.97 9.47
CA ALA A 44 0.63 9.92 8.56
C ALA A 44 0.49 11.21 7.75
N GLU A 45 0.54 12.36 8.42
CA GLU A 45 0.41 13.67 7.80
C GLU A 45 1.52 13.91 6.76
N ALA A 46 2.77 13.60 7.12
CA ALA A 46 3.91 13.71 6.20
C ALA A 46 3.75 12.82 4.97
N LEU A 47 3.32 11.56 5.17
CA LEU A 47 3.10 10.60 4.08
C LEU A 47 1.99 11.07 3.13
N MET A 48 0.86 11.55 3.68
CA MET A 48 -0.28 12.09 2.91
C MET A 48 0.12 13.37 2.16
N SER A 49 0.86 14.26 2.81
CA SER A 49 1.33 15.53 2.23
C SER A 49 2.29 15.30 1.06
N ALA A 50 3.25 14.37 1.21
CA ALA A 50 4.17 13.98 0.14
C ALA A 50 3.43 13.44 -1.10
N ASN A 51 2.25 12.84 -0.90
CA ASN A 51 1.39 12.31 -1.96
C ASN A 51 0.23 13.26 -2.34
N ARG A 52 0.24 14.51 -1.84
CA ARG A 52 -0.73 15.57 -2.14
C ARG A 52 -2.19 15.19 -1.82
N MET A 53 -2.40 14.52 -0.69
CA MET A 53 -3.71 14.05 -0.24
C MET A 53 -4.34 15.01 0.77
N ALA A 54 -5.66 15.23 0.64
CA ALA A 54 -6.39 16.18 1.50
C ALA A 54 -6.49 15.70 2.95
N GLU A 55 -6.33 14.39 3.18
CA GLU A 55 -6.29 13.75 4.47
C GLU A 55 -5.16 14.27 5.36
N ALA A 56 -4.09 14.83 4.78
CA ALA A 56 -3.05 15.54 5.54
C ALA A 56 -3.65 16.69 6.38
N ALA A 57 -4.55 17.49 5.80
CA ALA A 57 -5.19 18.59 6.52
C ALA A 57 -6.13 18.08 7.63
N ARG A 58 -6.81 16.95 7.41
CA ARG A 58 -7.65 16.31 8.44
C ARG A 58 -6.82 15.86 9.62
N LEU A 59 -5.68 15.21 9.37
CA LEU A 59 -4.74 14.75 10.40
C LEU A 59 -4.16 15.92 11.20
N ALA A 60 -3.77 17.01 10.53
CA ALA A 60 -3.36 18.24 11.20
C ALA A 60 -4.46 18.81 12.12
N GLY A 61 -5.72 18.76 11.68
CA GLY A 61 -6.87 19.14 12.49
C GLY A 61 -7.06 18.27 13.74
N TYR A 62 -6.88 16.95 13.63
CA TYR A 62 -6.90 16.04 14.77
C TYR A 62 -5.77 16.34 15.76
N LYS A 63 -4.55 16.57 15.26
CA LYS A 63 -3.41 17.00 16.07
C LYS A 63 -3.72 18.29 16.82
N ALA A 64 -4.27 19.29 16.16
CA ALA A 64 -4.66 20.56 16.79
C ALA A 64 -5.67 20.35 17.93
N ARG A 65 -6.66 19.47 17.76
CA ARG A 65 -7.63 19.13 18.82
C ARG A 65 -6.97 18.46 20.02
N ILE A 66 -5.97 17.60 19.80
CA ILE A 66 -5.21 16.96 20.89
C ILE A 66 -4.34 17.99 21.62
N LEU A 67 -3.81 19.00 20.92
CA LEU A 67 -2.96 20.03 21.49
C LEU A 67 -3.74 21.16 22.18
N SER A 68 -4.99 21.41 21.79
CA SER A 68 -5.82 22.51 22.32
C SER A 68 -5.82 22.65 23.85
N PRO A 69 -5.89 21.57 24.67
CA PRO A 69 -5.91 21.70 26.12
C PRO A 69 -4.66 22.34 26.75
N THR A 70 -3.52 22.43 26.04
CA THR A 70 -2.31 23.10 26.55
C THR A 70 -2.38 24.63 26.43
N TYR A 71 -3.30 25.14 25.62
CA TYR A 71 -3.49 26.57 25.36
C TYR A 71 -4.71 27.14 26.09
N ASP A 72 -5.34 26.33 26.95
CA ASP A 72 -6.52 26.71 27.71
C ASP A 72 -6.09 27.28 29.08
N ASP A 73 -6.14 28.60 29.21
CA ASP A 73 -5.56 29.37 30.33
C ASP A 73 -6.24 29.08 31.69
N GLY A 74 -7.44 28.48 31.70
CA GLY A 74 -8.26 28.33 32.90
C GLY A 74 -7.79 27.26 33.90
N VAL A 75 -7.11 26.19 33.46
CA VAL A 75 -6.70 25.08 34.35
C VAL A 75 -5.44 24.37 33.81
N ARG A 76 -4.25 24.83 34.21
CA ARG A 76 -2.96 24.16 33.89
C ARG A 76 -2.88 22.74 34.47
N SER A 77 -3.57 22.48 35.58
CA SER A 77 -3.70 21.14 36.17
C SER A 77 -4.54 20.22 35.27
N GLY A 78 -4.00 19.07 34.87
CA GLY A 78 -4.75 18.05 34.14
C GLY A 78 -4.85 18.26 32.62
N ALA A 79 -4.12 19.21 32.04
CA ALA A 79 -4.03 19.37 30.57
C ALA A 79 -3.69 18.04 29.88
N ARG A 80 -2.67 17.33 30.38
CA ARG A 80 -2.27 16.01 29.86
C ARG A 80 -3.42 15.00 29.84
N LYS A 81 -4.20 14.89 30.91
CA LYS A 81 -5.34 13.97 31.00
C LYS A 81 -6.43 14.33 29.98
N ARG A 82 -6.63 15.63 29.73
CA ARG A 82 -7.53 16.12 28.67
C ARG A 82 -7.00 15.81 27.28
N GLN A 83 -5.69 15.91 27.05
CA GLN A 83 -5.06 15.51 25.78
C GLN A 83 -5.19 13.99 25.55
N GLU A 84 -4.98 13.17 26.57
CA GLU A 84 -5.16 11.72 26.51
C GLU A 84 -6.61 11.36 26.18
N ALA A 85 -7.59 12.01 26.82
CA ALA A 85 -9.01 11.81 26.50
C ALA A 85 -9.35 12.22 25.06
N ALA A 86 -8.84 13.37 24.60
CA ALA A 86 -9.01 13.82 23.22
C ALA A 86 -8.35 12.87 22.22
N ALA A 87 -7.15 12.38 22.51
CA ALA A 87 -6.43 11.44 21.68
C ALA A 87 -7.19 10.12 21.52
N ILE A 88 -7.64 9.51 22.62
CA ILE A 88 -8.44 8.27 22.60
C ILE A 88 -9.71 8.47 21.76
N GLY A 89 -10.41 9.59 21.94
CA GLY A 89 -11.60 9.92 21.17
C GLY A 89 -11.37 10.15 19.67
N LEU A 90 -10.12 10.35 19.24
CA LEU A 90 -9.74 10.63 17.85
C LEU A 90 -9.02 9.48 17.15
N VAL A 91 -8.70 8.38 17.84
CA VAL A 91 -7.98 7.24 17.24
C VAL A 91 -8.71 6.71 16.01
N TYR A 92 -10.01 6.45 16.13
CA TYR A 92 -10.81 5.92 15.03
C TYR A 92 -10.88 6.89 13.84
N ASP A 93 -11.11 8.18 14.12
CA ASP A 93 -11.21 9.20 13.07
C ASP A 93 -9.89 9.39 12.32
N ALA A 94 -8.77 9.36 13.04
CA ALA A 94 -7.44 9.47 12.45
C ALA A 94 -7.08 8.22 11.63
N GLN A 95 -7.41 7.02 12.13
CA GLN A 95 -7.28 5.76 11.38
C GLN A 95 -8.11 5.80 10.10
N SER A 96 -9.37 6.22 10.20
CA SER A 96 -10.32 6.27 9.09
C SER A 96 -9.84 7.22 7.99
N ALA A 97 -9.25 8.36 8.36
CA ALA A 97 -8.62 9.27 7.39
C ALA A 97 -7.48 8.58 6.61
N VAL A 98 -6.60 7.85 7.30
CA VAL A 98 -5.51 7.12 6.62
C VAL A 98 -6.06 5.98 5.74
N GLN A 99 -7.08 5.25 6.21
CA GLN A 99 -7.72 4.18 5.44
C GLN A 99 -8.43 4.70 4.19
N SER A 100 -9.16 5.82 4.28
CA SER A 100 -9.86 6.40 3.13
C SER A 100 -8.90 6.84 2.03
N ALA A 101 -7.72 7.32 2.40
CA ALA A 101 -6.66 7.65 1.46
C ALA A 101 -6.04 6.40 0.79
N LEU A 102 -5.90 5.31 1.54
CA LEU A 102 -5.31 4.06 1.04
C LEU A 102 -6.23 3.31 0.08
N GLU A 103 -7.53 3.24 0.39
CA GLU A 103 -8.49 2.32 -0.26
C GLU A 103 -8.49 2.39 -1.80
N PRO A 104 -8.52 3.57 -2.45
CA PRO A 104 -8.53 3.64 -3.90
C PRO A 104 -7.26 3.05 -4.53
N ALA A 105 -6.11 3.26 -3.90
CA ALA A 105 -4.83 2.76 -4.39
C ALA A 105 -4.68 1.25 -4.15
N ALA A 106 -5.09 0.78 -2.97
CA ALA A 106 -5.08 -0.64 -2.63
C ALA A 106 -6.02 -1.45 -3.54
N SER A 107 -7.21 -0.93 -3.84
CA SER A 107 -8.15 -1.56 -4.77
C SER A 107 -7.58 -1.69 -6.19
N LYS A 108 -6.98 -0.61 -6.73
CA LYS A 108 -6.30 -0.64 -8.03
C LYS A 108 -5.18 -1.68 -8.07
N LEU A 109 -4.34 -1.74 -7.02
CA LEU A 109 -3.24 -2.69 -6.96
C LEU A 109 -3.75 -4.14 -6.90
N ARG A 110 -4.83 -4.40 -6.16
CA ARG A 110 -5.45 -5.73 -6.07
C ARG A 110 -5.98 -6.19 -7.44
N GLN A 111 -6.75 -5.34 -8.12
CA GLN A 111 -7.24 -5.62 -9.48
C GLN A 111 -6.10 -5.87 -10.47
N ALA A 112 -5.01 -5.10 -10.35
CA ALA A 112 -3.85 -5.28 -11.20
C ALA A 112 -3.14 -6.61 -10.94
N ARG A 113 -2.99 -7.02 -9.67
CA ARG A 113 -2.42 -8.34 -9.31
C ARG A 113 -3.26 -9.49 -9.81
N GLU A 114 -4.59 -9.42 -9.64
CA GLU A 114 -5.51 -10.44 -10.18
C GLU A 114 -5.37 -10.56 -11.71
N THR A 115 -5.37 -9.42 -12.41
CA THR A 115 -5.19 -9.39 -13.87
C THR A 115 -3.81 -9.95 -14.28
N ALA A 116 -2.76 -9.60 -13.55
CA ALA A 116 -1.40 -10.09 -13.79
C ALA A 116 -1.31 -11.61 -13.60
N ARG A 117 -1.89 -12.17 -12.54
CA ARG A 117 -1.94 -13.62 -12.32
C ARG A 117 -2.65 -14.34 -13.46
N SER A 118 -3.79 -13.84 -13.90
CA SER A 118 -4.51 -14.43 -15.04
C SER A 118 -3.66 -14.42 -16.32
N LEU A 119 -2.96 -13.31 -16.60
CA LEU A 119 -2.02 -13.22 -17.73
C LEU A 119 -0.88 -14.24 -17.61
N LEU A 120 -0.24 -14.32 -16.45
CA LEU A 120 0.88 -15.21 -16.21
C LEU A 120 0.48 -16.68 -16.36
N GLN A 121 -0.70 -17.07 -15.86
CA GLN A 121 -1.23 -18.42 -16.03
C GLN A 121 -1.46 -18.79 -17.49
N ILE A 122 -2.04 -17.89 -18.30
CA ILE A 122 -2.24 -18.14 -19.74
C ILE A 122 -0.88 -18.32 -20.44
N ILE A 123 0.11 -17.48 -20.11
CA ILE A 123 1.43 -17.55 -20.72
C ILE A 123 2.16 -18.82 -20.31
N ALA A 124 2.15 -19.19 -19.02
CA ALA A 124 2.75 -20.41 -18.51
C ALA A 124 2.16 -21.65 -19.22
N GLN A 125 0.82 -21.73 -19.33
CA GLN A 125 0.14 -22.83 -20.03
C GLN A 125 0.47 -22.91 -21.52
N SER A 126 0.67 -21.75 -22.18
CA SER A 126 1.05 -21.73 -23.59
C SER A 126 2.47 -22.23 -23.85
N GLY A 127 3.34 -22.22 -22.83
CA GLY A 127 4.76 -22.52 -22.96
C GLY A 127 5.53 -21.55 -23.87
N ALA A 128 4.93 -20.41 -24.24
CA ALA A 128 5.50 -19.45 -25.19
C ALA A 128 6.73 -18.72 -24.65
N VAL A 129 6.91 -18.70 -23.32
CA VAL A 129 8.05 -18.09 -22.64
C VAL A 129 8.62 -19.10 -21.65
N ARG A 130 9.95 -19.19 -21.59
CA ARG A 130 10.68 -20.05 -20.64
C ARG A 130 11.74 -19.25 -19.93
N TYR A 131 11.95 -19.54 -18.66
CA TYR A 131 13.00 -18.91 -17.88
C TYR A 131 14.37 -19.51 -18.24
N ASP A 132 15.32 -18.66 -18.61
CA ASP A 132 16.73 -19.02 -18.75
C ASP A 132 17.54 -18.33 -17.64
N PRO A 133 18.08 -19.09 -16.67
CA PRO A 133 18.93 -18.56 -15.60
C PRO A 133 20.14 -17.76 -16.09
N LYS A 134 20.62 -17.99 -17.33
CA LYS A 134 21.78 -17.26 -17.90
C LYS A 134 21.43 -15.85 -18.37
N VAL A 135 20.17 -15.61 -18.73
CA VAL A 135 19.68 -14.34 -19.27
C VAL A 135 19.05 -13.47 -18.18
N GLY A 136 18.62 -14.10 -17.09
CA GLY A 136 18.16 -13.44 -15.87
C GLY A 136 16.69 -13.05 -15.89
N PHE A 137 16.18 -12.73 -14.70
CA PHE A 137 14.76 -12.53 -14.43
C PHE A 137 14.16 -11.29 -15.12
N ASP A 138 14.92 -10.21 -15.25
CA ASP A 138 14.45 -8.98 -15.92
C ASP A 138 14.08 -9.22 -17.38
N THR A 139 14.81 -10.12 -18.05
CA THR A 139 14.54 -10.47 -19.45
C THR A 139 13.26 -11.30 -19.57
N LEU A 140 12.99 -12.19 -18.61
CA LEU A 140 11.73 -12.93 -18.54
C LEU A 140 10.54 -11.98 -18.44
N ILE A 141 10.60 -10.99 -17.54
CA ILE A 141 9.54 -9.99 -17.37
C ILE A 141 9.33 -9.19 -18.67
N ALA A 142 10.42 -8.78 -19.32
CA ALA A 142 10.36 -8.04 -20.58
C ALA A 142 9.71 -8.85 -21.71
N GLN A 143 10.05 -10.14 -21.81
CA GLN A 143 9.46 -11.06 -22.80
C GLN A 143 7.97 -11.30 -22.54
N ILE A 144 7.60 -11.59 -21.29
CA ILE A 144 6.20 -11.74 -20.86
C ILE A 144 5.40 -10.49 -21.22
N TRP A 145 5.92 -9.31 -20.86
CA TRP A 145 5.21 -8.06 -21.13
C TRP A 145 5.10 -7.76 -22.63
N SER A 146 6.16 -8.04 -23.41
CA SER A 146 6.12 -7.91 -24.86
C SER A 146 5.05 -8.82 -25.48
N LEU A 147 4.95 -10.07 -25.01
CA LEU A 147 3.94 -11.01 -25.46
C LEU A 147 2.51 -10.53 -25.11
N CYS A 148 2.30 -10.05 -23.88
CA CYS A 148 1.02 -9.50 -23.42
C CYS A 148 0.51 -8.38 -24.33
N VAL A 149 1.42 -7.52 -24.82
CA VAL A 149 1.05 -6.36 -25.65
C VAL A 149 0.86 -6.73 -27.13
N ALA A 150 1.53 -7.78 -27.60
CA ALA A 150 1.50 -8.20 -29.00
C ALA A 150 0.37 -9.20 -29.32
N HIS A 151 0.02 -10.09 -28.39
CA HIS A 151 -0.92 -11.18 -28.64
C HIS A 151 -2.38 -10.72 -28.53
N GLU A 152 -3.20 -10.98 -29.56
CA GLU A 152 -4.60 -10.50 -29.66
C GLU A 152 -5.47 -10.87 -28.45
N GLN A 153 -5.29 -12.06 -27.86
CA GLN A 153 -6.06 -12.49 -26.68
C GLN A 153 -5.55 -11.87 -25.36
N LEU A 154 -4.27 -11.49 -25.27
CA LEU A 154 -3.67 -10.93 -24.04
C LEU A 154 -3.76 -9.40 -24.00
N LYS A 155 -3.83 -8.79 -25.18
CA LYS A 155 -3.87 -7.34 -25.38
C LYS A 155 -4.99 -6.63 -24.60
N PRO A 156 -6.22 -7.16 -24.48
CA PRO A 156 -7.25 -6.55 -23.64
C PRO A 156 -6.84 -6.47 -22.15
N HIS A 157 -6.26 -7.55 -21.59
CA HIS A 157 -5.78 -7.58 -20.22
C HIS A 157 -4.56 -6.66 -20.02
N ALA A 158 -3.65 -6.60 -20.99
CA ALA A 158 -2.54 -5.67 -20.98
C ALA A 158 -3.00 -4.21 -21.04
N ALA A 159 -4.05 -3.92 -21.81
CA ALA A 159 -4.67 -2.60 -21.85
C ALA A 159 -5.31 -2.24 -20.50
N GLN A 160 -6.00 -3.18 -19.86
CA GLN A 160 -6.55 -3.02 -18.51
C GLN A 160 -5.45 -2.70 -17.48
N LEU A 161 -4.31 -3.40 -17.51
CA LEU A 161 -3.19 -3.07 -16.62
C LEU A 161 -2.67 -1.64 -16.84
N LYS A 162 -2.61 -1.19 -18.10
CA LYS A 162 -2.19 0.18 -18.45
C LYS A 162 -3.19 1.26 -17.99
N THR A 163 -4.47 0.94 -17.79
CA THR A 163 -5.42 1.90 -17.21
C THR A 163 -5.27 2.01 -15.69
N LEU A 164 -4.83 0.93 -15.04
CA LEU A 164 -4.67 0.87 -13.58
C LEU A 164 -3.33 1.45 -13.10
N LEU A 165 -2.23 1.16 -13.81
CA LEU A 165 -0.86 1.34 -13.33
C LEU A 165 0.07 2.01 -14.34
N SER A 166 1.20 2.53 -13.85
CA SER A 166 2.32 2.96 -14.70
C SER A 166 3.04 1.74 -15.30
N SER A 167 3.77 1.92 -16.40
CA SER A 167 4.52 0.80 -17.02
C SER A 167 5.56 0.17 -16.09
N ASP A 168 6.19 0.98 -15.22
CA ASP A 168 7.17 0.48 -14.25
C ASP A 168 6.48 -0.32 -13.13
N ASP A 169 5.34 0.18 -12.62
CA ASP A 169 4.54 -0.55 -11.63
C ASP A 169 3.99 -1.88 -12.18
N ILE A 170 3.61 -1.92 -13.47
CA ILE A 170 3.16 -3.16 -14.11
C ILE A 170 4.28 -4.20 -14.10
N LYS A 171 5.51 -3.82 -14.46
CA LYS A 171 6.64 -4.75 -14.45
C LYS A 171 6.92 -5.26 -13.03
N LEU A 172 6.86 -4.39 -12.02
CA LEU A 172 7.02 -4.77 -10.62
C LEU A 172 5.92 -5.71 -10.13
N VAL A 173 4.67 -5.47 -10.54
CA VAL A 173 3.55 -6.37 -10.23
C VAL A 173 3.74 -7.72 -10.90
N LEU A 174 4.09 -7.76 -12.19
CA LEU A 174 4.37 -9.02 -12.88
C LEU A 174 5.51 -9.78 -12.20
N ALA A 175 6.62 -9.08 -11.91
CA ALA A 175 7.76 -9.63 -11.19
C ALA A 175 7.37 -10.29 -9.86
N GLY A 176 6.51 -9.63 -9.08
CA GLY A 176 6.06 -10.13 -7.79
C GLY A 176 5.06 -11.29 -7.85
N GLU A 177 4.46 -11.56 -9.01
CA GLU A 177 3.45 -12.61 -9.19
C GLU A 177 3.96 -13.80 -10.01
N ILE A 178 5.17 -13.74 -10.57
CA ILE A 178 5.80 -14.88 -11.28
C ILE A 178 6.26 -15.92 -10.27
N ASP A 179 5.78 -17.16 -10.44
CA ASP A 179 6.43 -18.35 -9.89
C ASP A 179 7.38 -18.92 -10.95
N LEU A 180 8.68 -19.02 -10.63
CA LEU A 180 9.68 -19.51 -11.58
C LEU A 180 9.43 -20.97 -11.99
N ALA A 181 8.79 -21.78 -11.14
CA ALA A 181 8.46 -23.17 -11.45
C ALA A 181 7.50 -23.30 -12.64
N ASP A 182 6.65 -22.29 -12.86
CA ASP A 182 5.71 -22.28 -14.00
C ASP A 182 6.42 -22.04 -15.35
N PHE A 183 7.67 -21.55 -15.32
CA PHE A 183 8.42 -21.14 -16.51
C PHE A 183 9.73 -21.93 -16.73
N ASP A 184 10.09 -22.86 -15.83
CA ASP A 184 11.33 -23.65 -15.92
C ASP A 184 11.24 -24.86 -16.89
N GLY A 185 10.07 -25.09 -17.48
CA GLY A 185 9.81 -26.18 -18.42
C GLY A 185 9.50 -27.54 -17.77
N SER A 186 9.52 -27.65 -16.44
CA SER A 186 9.13 -28.86 -15.71
C SER A 186 7.61 -29.07 -15.64
N ALA A 187 6.83 -27.98 -15.75
CA ALA A 187 5.36 -28.01 -15.78
C ALA A 187 4.77 -28.67 -17.04
N SER A 188 5.58 -28.99 -18.07
CA SER A 188 5.13 -29.57 -19.34
C SER A 188 4.74 -31.06 -19.29
N TYR A 189 4.74 -31.73 -18.13
CA TYR A 189 4.54 -33.19 -18.03
C TYR A 189 3.38 -33.67 -17.17
N ALA A 190 2.45 -32.81 -16.72
CA ALA A 190 1.30 -33.24 -15.91
C ALA A 190 -0.03 -33.40 -16.69
N ALA A 191 -0.02 -33.24 -18.01
CA ALA A 191 -1.20 -33.46 -18.86
C ALA A 191 -0.87 -34.40 -20.02
N LYS A 192 -0.84 -35.70 -19.73
CA LYS A 192 -1.07 -36.77 -20.71
C LYS A 192 -2.03 -37.78 -20.11
#